data_AF-A0A965ENT4-F1
#
_entry.id   AF-A0A965ENT4-F1
#
_cell.length_a   1.000
_cell.length_b   1.000
_cell.length_c   1.000
_cell.angle_alpha   90.00
_cell.angle_beta   90.00
_cell.angle_gamma   90.00
#
_symmetry.space_group_name_H-M   'P 1'
#
loop_
_entity.id
_entity.type
_entity.pdbx_description
1 polymer ?
#
loop_
_entity_poly.entity_id
_entity_poly.type
_entity_poly.pdbx_seq_one_letter_code
_entity_poly.pdbx_strand_id
1 'polypeptide(L)'
;VRFTKGVVDKKNLRKFMIKSLTIQNDYAALQECVQRRYKDKKDLPDLILIDGGKGQRNAALPFVWDVPCVSLAKREELLFSDNHPEGVQLLLKTGYGRLLIGLRDYAHHFAISYHRLLRSKAHKK
;
A
#
# COMPACT_ATOMS: atom_id res chain seq x y z
N VAL A 1 -0.66 3.78 -4.94
CA VAL A 1 0.18 4.27 -6.07
C VAL A 1 0.41 3.12 -7.05
N ARG A 2 0.93 3.35 -8.26
CA ARG A 2 1.32 2.28 -9.19
C ARG A 2 2.66 2.60 -9.83
N PHE A 3 3.43 1.56 -10.08
CA PHE A 3 4.67 1.61 -10.82
C PHE A 3 4.62 0.60 -11.97
N THR A 4 5.23 0.95 -13.09
CA THR A 4 5.34 0.09 -14.28
C THR A 4 6.78 0.19 -14.76
N LYS A 5 7.47 -0.95 -14.94
CA LYS A 5 8.90 -0.98 -15.31
C LYS A 5 9.78 -0.10 -14.41
N GLY A 6 9.49 -0.10 -13.10
CA GLY A 6 10.24 0.66 -12.08
C GLY A 6 9.96 2.16 -12.03
N VAL A 7 9.12 2.72 -12.91
CA VAL A 7 8.77 4.14 -12.91
C VAL A 7 7.34 4.37 -12.45
N VAL A 8 7.07 5.53 -11.83
CA VAL A 8 5.73 5.89 -11.36
C VAL A 8 4.77 5.99 -12.54
N ASP A 9 3.69 5.22 -12.48
CA ASP A 9 2.59 5.34 -13.43
C ASP A 9 1.59 6.40 -12.93
N LYS A 10 1.83 7.64 -13.38
CA LYS A 10 1.00 8.80 -13.01
C LYS A 10 -0.47 8.61 -13.42
N LYS A 11 -0.74 7.94 -14.54
CA LYS A 11 -2.10 7.74 -15.06
C LYS A 11 -2.91 6.78 -14.17
N ASN A 12 -2.25 5.86 -13.47
CA ASN A 12 -2.89 4.88 -12.60
C ASN A 12 -2.72 5.16 -11.10
N LEU A 13 -2.32 6.38 -10.74
CA LEU A 13 -2.49 6.89 -9.38
C LEU A 13 -3.98 7.03 -9.05
N ARG A 14 -4.38 6.46 -7.93
CA ARG A 14 -5.75 6.51 -7.43
C ARG A 14 -5.73 6.87 -5.95
N LYS A 15 -6.78 7.58 -5.53
CA LYS A 15 -7.03 7.95 -4.14
C LYS A 15 -8.45 7.49 -3.82
N PHE A 16 -8.62 6.76 -2.73
CA PHE A 16 -9.92 6.27 -2.31
C PHE A 16 -10.33 7.01 -1.04
N MET A 17 -11.48 7.68 -1.10
CA MET A 17 -12.13 8.18 0.11
C MET A 17 -12.89 7.01 0.73
N ILE A 18 -12.51 6.65 1.95
CA ILE A 18 -13.16 5.61 2.73
C ILE A 18 -14.49 6.16 3.23
N LYS A 19 -15.59 5.47 2.91
CA LYS A 19 -16.95 5.91 3.26
C LYS A 19 -17.59 5.05 4.33
N SER A 20 -17.04 3.86 4.58
CA SER A 20 -17.66 2.80 5.38
C SER A 20 -17.37 2.89 6.89
N LEU A 21 -16.52 3.82 7.34
CA LEU A 21 -15.99 3.80 8.70
C LEU A 21 -16.37 5.06 9.48
N THR A 22 -17.13 4.87 10.56
CA THR A 22 -17.41 5.87 11.61
C THR A 22 -16.31 5.94 12.67
N ILE A 23 -15.49 4.89 12.81
CA ILE A 23 -14.33 4.79 13.70
C ILE A 23 -13.08 4.50 12.86
N GLN A 24 -11.94 5.06 13.23
CA GLN A 24 -10.67 4.82 12.54
C GLN A 24 -10.28 3.34 12.62
N ASN A 25 -10.42 2.62 11.50
CA ASN A 25 -10.05 1.21 11.36
C ASN A 25 -9.24 1.04 10.07
N ASP A 26 -7.92 1.05 10.22
CA ASP A 26 -6.98 1.01 9.09
C ASP A 26 -7.06 -0.31 8.32
N TYR A 27 -7.44 -1.42 8.97
CA TYR A 27 -7.59 -2.72 8.31
C TYR A 27 -8.81 -2.72 7.38
N ALA A 28 -9.96 -2.25 7.87
CA ALA A 28 -11.17 -2.16 7.06
C ALA A 28 -11.00 -1.14 5.90
N ALA A 29 -10.31 -0.02 6.15
CA ALA A 29 -9.98 0.95 5.12
C ALA A 29 -9.10 0.34 4.00
N LEU A 30 -8.09 -0.45 4.37
CA LEU A 30 -7.24 -1.16 3.44
C LEU A 30 -8.03 -2.20 2.62
N GLN A 31 -8.88 -2.98 3.27
CA GLN A 31 -9.76 -3.95 2.61
C GLN A 31 -10.65 -3.27 1.57
N GLU A 32 -11.31 -2.17 1.94
CA GLU A 32 -12.16 -1.41 1.02
C GLU A 32 -11.36 -0.90 -0.19
N CYS A 33 -10.15 -0.38 0.03
CA CYS A 33 -9.29 0.09 -1.05
C CYS A 33 -8.91 -1.01 -2.03
N VAL A 34 -8.44 -2.16 -1.52
CA VAL A 34 -8.01 -3.29 -2.36
C VAL A 34 -9.18 -3.84 -3.16
N GLN A 35 -10.33 -4.06 -2.49
CA GLN A 35 -11.55 -4.53 -3.14
C GLN A 35 -12.01 -3.59 -4.25
N ARG A 36 -12.09 -2.28 -3.96
CA ARG A 36 -12.54 -1.28 -4.95
C ARG A 36 -11.56 -1.12 -6.10
N ARG A 37 -10.26 -1.21 -5.85
CA ARG A 37 -9.23 -1.00 -6.88
C ARG A 37 -9.22 -2.11 -7.92
N TYR A 38 -9.48 -3.34 -7.51
CA TYR A 38 -9.26 -4.53 -8.33
C TYR A 38 -10.55 -5.35 -8.53
N LYS A 39 -11.70 -4.78 -8.19
CA LYS A 39 -13.04 -5.39 -8.33
C LYS A 39 -13.26 -6.12 -9.65
N ASP A 40 -12.86 -5.50 -10.76
CA ASP A 40 -13.13 -6.01 -12.10
C ASP A 40 -12.06 -6.97 -12.63
N LYS A 41 -10.96 -7.19 -11.88
CA LYS A 41 -9.84 -8.08 -12.21
C LYS A 41 -9.15 -7.88 -13.57
N LYS A 42 -9.52 -6.85 -14.34
CA LYS A 42 -8.97 -6.55 -15.67
C LYS A 42 -7.57 -5.91 -15.65
N ASP A 43 -7.16 -5.38 -14.51
CA ASP A 43 -5.96 -4.55 -14.37
C ASP A 43 -5.22 -4.89 -13.06
N LEU A 44 -4.92 -6.18 -12.88
CA LEU A 44 -4.16 -6.68 -11.75
C LEU A 44 -2.66 -6.35 -11.93
N PRO A 45 -1.93 -5.98 -10.86
CA PRO A 45 -0.49 -5.79 -10.91
C PRO A 45 0.24 -7.14 -10.77
N ASP A 46 1.54 -7.13 -11.07
CA ASP A 46 2.41 -8.30 -10.83
C ASP A 46 2.72 -8.50 -9.33
N LEU A 47 2.58 -7.45 -8.53
CA LEU A 47 2.84 -7.44 -7.09
C LEU A 47 2.00 -6.35 -6.40
N ILE A 48 1.44 -6.69 -5.23
CA ILE A 48 0.85 -5.73 -4.30
C ILE A 48 1.81 -5.53 -3.13
N LEU A 49 2.24 -4.28 -2.91
CA LEU A 49 3.03 -3.86 -1.74
C LEU A 49 2.16 -2.99 -0.84
N ILE A 50 2.01 -3.41 0.42
CA ILE A 50 1.26 -2.70 1.46
C ILE A 50 2.25 -1.96 2.37
N ASP A 51 2.02 -0.66 2.59
CA ASP A 51 2.72 0.13 3.62
C ASP A 51 2.15 -0.28 4.98
N GLY A 52 2.85 -1.19 5.68
CA GLY A 52 2.29 -1.85 6.84
C GLY A 52 2.95 -3.17 7.26
N GLY A 53 2.61 -3.62 8.47
CA GLY A 53 3.07 -4.90 9.02
C GLY A 53 2.18 -6.09 8.67
N LYS A 54 2.48 -7.24 9.28
CA LYS A 54 1.79 -8.54 9.10
C LYS A 54 0.27 -8.44 9.18
N GLY A 55 -0.28 -7.68 10.14
CA GLY A 55 -1.73 -7.52 10.30
C GLY A 55 -2.42 -6.89 9.09
N GLN A 56 -1.83 -5.85 8.52
CA GLN A 56 -2.36 -5.16 7.32
C GLN A 56 -2.28 -6.06 6.08
N ARG A 57 -1.18 -6.81 5.92
CA ARG A 57 -1.07 -7.83 4.88
C ARG A 57 -2.20 -8.86 4.98
N ASN A 58 -2.38 -9.43 6.17
CA ASN A 58 -3.40 -10.45 6.42
C ASN A 58 -4.82 -9.93 6.19
N ALA A 59 -5.08 -8.67 6.54
CA ALA A 59 -6.37 -8.04 6.26
C ALA A 59 -6.66 -7.93 4.75
N ALA A 60 -5.64 -7.69 3.92
CA ALA A 60 -5.77 -7.53 2.48
C ALA A 60 -5.78 -8.86 1.69
N LEU A 61 -5.11 -9.90 2.19
CA LEU A 61 -4.92 -11.18 1.51
C LEU A 61 -6.20 -11.81 0.93
N PRO A 62 -7.36 -11.80 1.61
CA PRO A 62 -8.60 -12.36 1.04
C PRO A 62 -9.07 -11.66 -0.25
N PHE A 63 -8.53 -10.48 -0.55
CA PHE A 63 -8.99 -9.60 -1.62
C PHE A 63 -7.93 -9.33 -2.69
N VAL A 64 -6.84 -10.12 -2.78
CA VAL A 64 -5.80 -9.88 -3.80
C VAL A 64 -5.86 -10.80 -5.03
N TRP A 65 -6.81 -11.75 -5.09
CA TRP A 65 -7.08 -12.65 -6.24
C TRP A 65 -5.80 -13.20 -6.90
N ASP A 66 -5.10 -14.07 -6.18
CA ASP A 66 -3.85 -14.76 -6.59
C ASP A 66 -2.65 -13.87 -6.91
N VAL A 67 -2.80 -12.54 -6.84
CA VAL A 67 -1.68 -11.61 -6.97
C VAL A 67 -0.77 -11.72 -5.75
N PRO A 68 0.56 -11.90 -5.94
CA PRO A 68 1.51 -11.85 -4.83
C PRO A 68 1.33 -10.58 -4.00
N CYS A 69 1.19 -10.76 -2.69
CA CYS A 69 0.95 -9.66 -1.76
C CYS A 69 2.01 -9.68 -0.67
N VAL A 70 2.71 -8.55 -0.53
CA VAL A 70 3.74 -8.33 0.48
C VAL A 70 3.46 -7.06 1.25
N SER A 71 3.98 -6.96 2.47
CA SER A 71 3.92 -5.72 3.25
C SER A 71 5.27 -5.37 3.85
N LEU A 72 5.50 -4.08 4.06
CA LEU A 72 6.75 -3.57 4.60
C LEU A 72 6.51 -2.73 5.86
N ALA A 73 6.94 -3.23 7.02
CA ALA A 73 6.87 -2.50 8.27
C ALA A 73 8.00 -1.46 8.34
N LYS A 74 7.62 -0.19 8.57
CA LYS A 74 8.55 0.95 8.44
C LYS A 74 9.63 1.03 9.50
N ARG A 75 9.35 0.65 10.75
CA ARG A 75 10.29 0.87 11.86
C ARG A 75 11.49 -0.08 11.79
N GLU A 76 11.25 -1.34 11.43
CA GLU A 76 12.27 -2.39 11.40
C GLU A 76 12.69 -2.78 9.97
N GLU A 77 12.07 -2.19 8.94
CA GLU A 77 12.27 -2.55 7.53
C GLU A 77 12.02 -4.04 7.26
N LEU A 78 11.01 -4.61 7.92
CA LEU A 78 10.63 -6.01 7.80
C LEU A 78 9.64 -6.22 6.65
N LEU A 79 10.04 -7.06 5.69
CA LEU A 79 9.21 -7.54 4.60
C LEU A 79 8.46 -8.80 5.02
N PHE A 80 7.13 -8.78 4.95
CA PHE A 80 6.27 -9.94 5.17
C PHE A 80 5.76 -10.48 3.82
N SER A 81 5.84 -11.80 3.65
CA SER A 81 5.39 -12.52 2.45
C SER A 81 4.97 -13.95 2.81
N ASP A 82 4.44 -14.72 1.87
CA ASP A 82 4.10 -16.13 2.12
C ASP A 82 5.33 -16.98 2.47
N ASN A 83 6.49 -16.65 1.88
CA ASN A 83 7.76 -17.31 2.19
C ASN A 83 8.39 -16.83 3.50
N HIS A 84 7.97 -15.65 3.98
CA HIS A 84 8.50 -15.01 5.19
C HIS A 84 7.36 -14.49 6.07
N PRO A 85 6.58 -15.39 6.71
CA PRO A 85 5.40 -15.01 7.49
C PRO A 85 5.76 -14.25 8.78
N GLU A 86 6.95 -14.50 9.34
CA GLU A 86 7.50 -13.78 10.50
C GLU A 86 8.34 -12.56 10.11
N GLY A 87 8.41 -12.26 8.81
CA GLY A 87 9.16 -11.15 8.27
C GLY A 87 10.63 -11.47 8.01
N VAL A 88 11.21 -10.76 7.06
CA VAL A 88 12.65 -10.74 6.79
C VAL A 88 13.13 -9.31 6.72
N GLN A 89 14.27 -9.01 7.34
CA GLN A 89 14.82 -7.66 7.31
C GLN A 89 15.34 -7.33 5.92
N LEU A 90 14.85 -6.24 5.35
CA LEU A 90 15.39 -5.71 4.11
C LEU A 90 16.73 -5.01 4.37
N LEU A 91 17.70 -5.34 3.52
CA LEU A 91 19.02 -4.75 3.57
C LEU A 91 19.10 -3.60 2.58
N LEU A 92 19.23 -2.36 3.07
CA LEU A 92 19.37 -1.16 2.22
C LEU A 92 20.58 -1.21 1.27
N LYS A 93 21.57 -2.06 1.53
CA LYS A 93 22.70 -2.27 0.63
C LYS A 93 22.33 -3.00 -0.66
N THR A 94 21.19 -3.70 -0.71
CA THR A 94 20.79 -4.47 -1.89
C THR A 94 19.92 -3.64 -2.83
N GLY A 95 19.91 -4.01 -4.12
CA GLY A 95 19.05 -3.34 -5.11
C GLY A 95 17.56 -3.49 -4.81
N TYR A 96 17.14 -4.69 -4.43
CA TYR A 96 15.73 -4.98 -4.09
C TYR A 96 15.28 -4.28 -2.80
N GLY A 97 16.16 -4.21 -1.78
CA GLY A 97 15.86 -3.52 -0.53
C GLY A 97 15.58 -2.03 -0.78
N ARG A 98 16.47 -1.36 -1.52
CA ARG A 98 16.29 0.05 -1.91
C ARG A 98 15.01 0.28 -2.72
N LEU A 99 14.72 -0.63 -3.66
CA LEU A 99 13.52 -0.54 -4.48
C LEU A 99 12.26 -0.60 -3.62
N LEU A 100 12.08 -1.65 -2.83
CA LEU A 100 10.85 -1.86 -2.04
C LEU A 100 10.63 -0.73 -1.01
N ILE A 101 11.70 -0.30 -0.36
CA ILE A 101 11.68 0.83 0.58
C ILE A 101 11.28 2.12 -0.14
N GLY A 102 11.88 2.42 -1.30
CA GLY A 102 11.54 3.60 -2.09
C GLY A 102 10.10 3.59 -2.59
N LEU A 103 9.58 2.43 -3.00
CA LEU A 103 8.17 2.28 -3.40
C LEU A 103 7.21 2.57 -2.24
N ARG A 104 7.50 2.04 -1.05
CA ARG A 104 6.73 2.31 0.18
C ARG A 104 6.79 3.79 0.52
N ASP A 105 7.97 4.39 0.57
CA ASP A 105 8.14 5.79 0.96
C ASP A 105 7.41 6.72 0.00
N TYR A 106 7.46 6.45 -1.31
CA TYR A 106 6.66 7.18 -2.29
C TYR A 106 5.16 7.09 -2.01
N ALA A 107 4.65 5.89 -1.71
CA ALA A 107 3.24 5.69 -1.37
C ALA A 107 2.84 6.47 -0.11
N HIS A 108 3.69 6.41 0.92
CA HIS A 108 3.53 7.11 2.18
C HIS A 108 3.50 8.64 2.00
N HIS A 109 4.47 9.20 1.27
CA HIS A 109 4.52 10.62 0.95
C HIS A 109 3.30 11.08 0.13
N PHE A 110 2.86 10.26 -0.83
CA PHE A 110 1.68 10.56 -1.62
C PHE A 110 0.40 10.63 -0.75
N ALA A 111 0.25 9.71 0.21
CA ALA A 111 -0.85 9.71 1.16
C ALA A 111 -0.82 10.94 2.07
N ILE A 112 0.33 11.24 2.70
CA ILE A 112 0.50 12.40 3.58
C ILE A 112 0.17 13.71 2.86
N SER A 113 0.73 13.92 1.65
CA SER A 113 0.47 15.12 0.86
C SER A 113 -1.01 15.30 0.54
N TYR A 114 -1.72 14.19 0.29
CA TYR A 114 -3.15 14.24 0.06
C TYR A 114 -3.95 14.60 1.32
N HIS A 115 -3.64 13.98 2.47
CA HIS A 115 -4.30 14.32 3.73
C HIS A 115 -4.07 15.77 4.15
N ARG A 116 -2.85 16.31 3.94
CA ARG A 116 -2.54 17.72 4.18
C ARG A 116 -3.41 18.64 3.30
N LEU A 117 -3.53 18.33 2.00
CA LEU A 117 -4.37 19.10 1.07
C LEU A 117 -5.86 19.09 1.48
N LEU A 118 -6.37 17.96 1.95
CA LEU A 118 -7.76 17.87 2.41
C LEU A 118 -8.00 18.73 3.66
N ARG A 119 -7.07 18.69 4.64
CA ARG A 119 -7.16 19.52 5.85
C ARG A 119 -7.09 21.01 5.53
N SER A 120 -6.19 21.43 4.64
CA SER A 120 -6.09 22.84 4.26
C SER A 120 -7.34 23.37 3.56
N LYS A 121 -8.08 22.51 2.84
CA LYS A 121 -9.35 22.88 2.21
C LYS A 121 -10.49 22.96 3.21
N ALA A 122 -10.48 22.11 4.24
CA ALA A 122 -11.48 22.14 5.31
C ALA A 122 -11.38 23.40 6.18
N HIS A 123 -10.17 23.93 6.39
CA HIS A 123 -9.95 25.20 7.14
C HIS A 123 -10.21 26.47 6.34
N LYS A 124 -10.48 26.39 5.04
CA LYS A 124 -10.83 27.54 4.18
C LYS A 124 -12.35 27.68 3.95
N LYS A 125 -13.15 26.85 4.62
CA LYS A 125 -14.60 26.97 4.70
C LYS A 125 -14.96 27.52 6.07
#